data_AF-A0A935MB30-F1
#
_entry.id   AF-A0A935MB30-F1
#
_cell.length_a   1.000
_cell.length_b   1.000
_cell.length_c   1.000
_cell.angle_alpha   90.00
_cell.angle_beta   90.00
_cell.angle_gamma   90.00
#
_symmetry.space_group_name_H-M   'P 1'
#
loop_
_entity.id
_entity.type
_entity.pdbx_description
1 polymer ?
#
loop_
_entity_poly.entity_id
_entity_poly.type
_entity_poly.pdbx_seq_one_letter_code
_entity_poly.pdbx_strand_id
1 'polypeptide(L)'
;MNIYSRKQKWKWLLAIAAFIIVICSLWYTNNLVKRIAEDERRKVKLWADAVQKKANLVKFTNTLFEKMKLEERKKAVLYAKTTEQLTKDNSNSTFNFLLYVLEDNTTVPIILADEKDQITAKKNFDPEKEKDEAYMKKELELMKTMYPPVEIQVYKTTKQYLYYKDSRVFNDIKLVFDSLIKSFIAEVAVNSAEVPVIYMDNNKTKVISFGKVDSLSINTPEKLAKKLDELSSENTPIEIDLGEGTINYIFYAQSNLLTQLKYYPYVQFGVIGLFLLIAYILFSTARKAEQDQVWVGMSKETAHQLGTPLSSLLAWNEHLKGLGVDLEIINEMQNDVM
;
A
#
# COMPACT_ATOMS: atom_id res chain seq x y z
N MET A 1 -36.13 29.58 51.81
CA MET A 1 -34.97 28.91 51.17
C MET A 1 -35.30 28.70 49.69
N ASN A 2 -34.61 29.39 48.79
CA ASN A 2 -35.07 29.65 47.41
C ASN A 2 -34.99 28.41 46.50
N ILE A 3 -36.14 27.81 46.17
CA ILE A 3 -36.27 26.58 45.37
C ILE A 3 -35.92 26.81 43.89
N TYR A 4 -35.99 28.06 43.41
CA TYR A 4 -35.70 28.41 42.01
C TYR A 4 -34.20 28.33 41.68
N SER A 5 -33.28 28.66 42.60
CA SER A 5 -31.84 28.61 42.33
C SER A 5 -31.30 27.17 42.22
N ARG A 6 -31.94 26.21 42.91
CA ARG A 6 -31.57 24.78 42.87
C ARG A 6 -31.89 24.16 41.52
N LYS A 7 -32.98 24.55 40.85
CA LYS A 7 -33.34 24.06 39.50
C LYS A 7 -32.34 24.49 38.42
N GLN A 8 -31.65 25.62 38.58
CA GLN A 8 -30.72 26.14 37.58
C GLN A 8 -29.31 25.52 37.67
N LYS A 9 -28.86 25.12 38.88
CA LYS A 9 -27.54 24.50 39.08
C LYS A 9 -27.40 23.11 38.45
N TRP A 10 -28.47 22.31 38.43
CA TRP A 10 -28.44 20.98 37.81
C TRP A 10 -28.30 21.03 36.28
N LYS A 11 -28.88 22.04 35.61
CA LYS A 11 -28.69 22.26 34.17
C LYS A 11 -27.23 22.53 33.82
N TRP A 12 -26.55 23.36 34.63
CA TRP A 12 -25.12 23.62 34.50
C TRP A 12 -24.26 22.39 34.78
N LEU A 13 -24.62 21.58 35.79
CA LEU A 13 -23.90 20.34 36.10
C LEU A 13 -23.98 19.34 34.93
N LEU A 14 -25.16 19.16 34.33
CA LEU A 14 -25.34 18.32 33.14
C LEU A 14 -24.56 18.85 31.93
N ALA A 15 -24.55 20.17 31.71
CA ALA A 15 -23.78 20.77 30.63
C ALA A 15 -22.26 20.57 30.80
N ILE A 16 -21.74 20.72 32.02
CA ILE A 16 -20.33 20.47 32.34
C ILE A 16 -20.01 18.98 32.15
N ALA A 17 -20.87 18.07 32.61
CA ALA A 17 -20.67 16.64 32.43
C ALA A 17 -20.63 16.25 30.94
N ALA A 18 -21.56 16.76 30.13
CA ALA A 18 -21.58 16.55 28.68
C ALA A 18 -20.30 17.09 28.01
N PHE A 19 -19.85 18.28 28.42
CA PHE A 19 -18.63 18.88 27.90
C PHE A 19 -17.38 18.05 28.25
N ILE A 20 -17.28 17.54 29.48
CA ILE A 20 -16.20 16.63 29.89
C ILE A 20 -16.22 15.35 29.07
N ILE A 21 -17.39 14.74 28.86
CA ILE A 21 -17.52 13.52 28.02
C ILE A 21 -17.01 13.78 26.60
N VAL A 22 -17.39 14.92 26.00
CA VAL A 22 -16.93 15.30 24.66
C VAL A 22 -15.41 15.48 24.63
N ILE A 23 -14.82 16.19 25.59
CA ILE A 23 -13.36 16.38 25.67
C ILE A 23 -12.65 15.05 25.84
N CYS A 24 -13.09 14.21 26.79
CA CYS A 24 -12.48 12.91 27.04
C CYS A 24 -12.59 11.99 25.81
N SER A 25 -13.74 11.99 25.12
CA SER A 25 -13.97 11.22 23.90
C SER A 25 -13.07 11.70 22.76
N LEU A 26 -12.96 13.01 22.54
CA LEU A 26 -12.09 13.60 21.53
C LEU A 26 -10.62 13.30 21.81
N TRP A 27 -10.20 13.45 23.08
CA TRP A 27 -8.83 13.15 23.50
C TRP A 27 -8.48 11.67 23.27
N TYR A 28 -9.36 10.76 23.69
CA TYR A 28 -9.17 9.32 23.50
C TYR A 28 -9.11 8.95 22.02
N THR A 29 -10.05 9.47 21.21
CA THR A 29 -10.10 9.21 19.76
C THR A 29 -8.85 9.71 19.06
N ASN A 30 -8.44 10.95 19.33
CA ASN A 30 -7.25 11.54 18.71
C ASN A 30 -5.98 10.74 19.08
N ASN A 31 -5.90 10.25 20.32
CA ASN A 31 -4.78 9.41 20.75
C ASN A 31 -4.80 8.02 20.08
N LEU A 32 -5.99 7.41 19.94
CA LEU A 32 -6.17 6.13 19.25
C LEU A 32 -5.75 6.25 17.78
N VAL A 33 -6.23 7.28 17.07
CA VAL A 33 -5.88 7.57 15.68
C VAL A 33 -4.37 7.72 15.51
N LYS A 34 -3.72 8.50 16.39
CA LYS A 34 -2.26 8.66 16.35
C LYS A 34 -1.51 7.35 16.57
N ARG A 35 -1.95 6.52 17.53
CA ARG A 35 -1.35 5.22 17.79
C ARG A 35 -1.48 4.29 16.59
N ILE A 36 -2.67 4.18 16.00
CA ILE A 36 -2.90 3.36 14.81
C ILE A 36 -2.04 3.87 13.64
N ALA A 37 -1.95 5.19 13.48
CA ALA A 37 -1.12 5.80 12.45
C ALA A 37 0.37 5.48 12.59
N GLU A 38 0.89 5.50 13.81
CA GLU A 38 2.27 5.11 14.10
C GLU A 38 2.51 3.61 13.85
N ASP A 39 1.58 2.75 14.29
CA ASP A 39 1.66 1.31 14.07
C ASP A 39 1.64 0.96 12.58
N GLU A 40 0.80 1.62 11.82
CA GLU A 40 0.69 1.45 10.37
C GLU A 40 1.96 1.89 9.66
N ARG A 41 2.53 3.05 9.99
CA ARG A 41 3.84 3.49 9.47
C ARG A 41 4.95 2.49 9.77
N ARG A 42 4.94 1.89 10.97
CA ARG A 42 5.91 0.83 11.33
C ARG A 42 5.73 -0.40 10.44
N LYS A 43 4.50 -0.83 10.18
CA LYS A 43 4.23 -1.95 9.25
C LYS A 43 4.73 -1.65 7.84
N VAL A 44 4.47 -0.45 7.30
CA VAL A 44 4.97 -0.04 5.98
C VAL A 44 6.49 -0.06 5.94
N LYS A 45 7.16 0.47 6.97
CA LYS A 45 8.62 0.45 7.07
C LYS A 45 9.17 -0.98 7.14
N LEU A 46 8.59 -1.84 7.98
CA LEU A 46 8.99 -3.24 8.09
C LEU A 46 8.82 -3.99 6.77
N TRP A 47 7.73 -3.71 6.05
CA TRP A 47 7.51 -4.24 4.71
C TRP A 47 8.60 -3.75 3.74
N ALA A 48 8.87 -2.44 3.69
CA ALA A 48 9.90 -1.88 2.82
C ALA A 48 11.31 -2.47 3.12
N ASP A 49 11.65 -2.59 4.40
CA ASP A 49 12.90 -3.22 4.84
C ASP A 49 12.97 -4.71 4.45
N ALA A 50 11.86 -5.44 4.57
CA ALA A 50 11.78 -6.84 4.16
C ALA A 50 11.93 -7.01 2.64
N VAL A 51 11.29 -6.15 1.86
CA VAL A 51 11.41 -6.09 0.40
C VAL A 51 12.86 -5.84 -0.01
N GLN A 52 13.52 -4.85 0.60
CA GLN A 52 14.94 -4.55 0.31
C GLN A 52 15.85 -5.72 0.69
N LYS A 53 15.66 -6.35 1.85
CA LYS A 53 16.44 -7.53 2.28
C LYS A 53 16.28 -8.68 1.29
N LYS A 54 15.05 -8.94 0.84
CA LYS A 54 14.76 -10.00 -0.12
C LYS A 54 15.33 -9.69 -1.50
N ALA A 55 15.23 -8.45 -1.98
CA ALA A 55 15.89 -8.00 -3.20
C ALA A 55 17.42 -8.16 -3.14
N ASN A 56 18.04 -7.78 -2.03
CA ASN A 56 19.47 -7.98 -1.82
C ASN A 56 19.87 -9.46 -1.83
N LEU A 57 19.01 -10.35 -1.29
CA LEU A 57 19.22 -11.79 -1.35
C LEU A 57 19.15 -12.30 -2.79
N VAL A 58 18.13 -11.87 -3.55
CA VAL A 58 18.00 -12.20 -4.98
C VAL A 58 19.24 -11.72 -5.75
N LYS A 59 19.67 -10.47 -5.53
CA LYS A 59 20.90 -9.92 -6.12
C LYS A 59 22.12 -10.78 -5.79
N PHE A 60 22.31 -11.10 -4.51
CA PHE A 60 23.41 -11.93 -4.06
C PHE A 60 23.41 -13.29 -4.76
N THR A 61 22.25 -13.98 -4.78
CA THR A 61 22.11 -15.25 -5.48
C THR A 61 22.41 -15.13 -6.96
N ASN A 62 21.94 -14.07 -7.64
CA ASN A 62 22.25 -13.83 -9.05
C ASN A 62 23.76 -13.65 -9.29
N THR A 63 24.44 -12.88 -8.42
CA THR A 63 25.90 -12.75 -8.50
C THR A 63 26.64 -14.07 -8.26
N LEU A 64 26.09 -14.96 -7.42
CA LEU A 64 26.65 -16.30 -7.23
C LEU A 64 26.46 -17.17 -8.48
N PHE A 65 25.31 -17.07 -9.16
CA PHE A 65 25.10 -17.76 -10.42
C PHE A 65 26.09 -17.31 -11.49
N GLU A 66 26.29 -16.00 -11.67
CA GLU A 66 27.27 -15.50 -12.64
C GLU A 66 28.70 -15.96 -12.31
N LYS A 67 29.08 -15.97 -11.02
CA LYS A 67 30.36 -16.54 -10.58
C LYS A 67 30.46 -18.04 -10.89
N MET A 68 29.40 -18.80 -10.60
CA MET A 68 29.35 -20.24 -10.87
C MET A 68 29.49 -20.54 -12.37
N LYS A 69 28.79 -19.78 -13.21
CA LYS A 69 28.88 -19.85 -14.67
C LYS A 69 30.31 -19.59 -15.15
N LEU A 70 30.97 -18.58 -14.60
CA LEU A 70 32.38 -18.29 -14.90
C LEU A 70 33.30 -19.44 -14.46
N GLU A 71 33.06 -20.05 -13.29
CA GLU A 71 33.83 -21.22 -12.83
C GLU A 71 33.61 -22.46 -13.71
N GLU A 72 32.37 -22.75 -14.15
CA GLU A 72 32.10 -23.85 -15.10
C GLU A 72 32.80 -23.62 -16.43
N ARG A 73 32.82 -22.38 -16.93
CA ARG A 73 33.60 -22.02 -18.11
C ARG A 73 35.09 -22.25 -17.92
N LYS A 74 35.67 -21.90 -16.76
CA LYS A 74 37.07 -22.19 -16.45
C LYS A 74 37.35 -23.69 -16.47
N LYS A 75 36.43 -24.53 -15.95
CA LYS A 75 36.56 -25.99 -16.01
C LYS A 75 36.57 -26.51 -17.45
N ALA A 76 35.70 -25.98 -18.32
CA ALA A 76 35.70 -26.35 -19.74
C ALA A 76 37.01 -25.97 -20.45
N VAL A 77 37.51 -24.76 -20.20
CA VAL A 77 38.80 -24.31 -20.75
C VAL A 77 39.96 -25.15 -20.21
N LEU A 78 39.95 -25.48 -18.92
CA LEU A 78 40.96 -26.35 -18.31
C LEU A 78 40.94 -27.74 -18.96
N TYR A 79 39.75 -28.31 -19.16
CA TYR A 79 39.60 -29.58 -19.86
C TYR A 79 40.21 -29.53 -21.27
N ALA A 80 39.93 -28.48 -22.04
CA ALA A 80 40.48 -28.30 -23.37
C ALA A 80 42.01 -28.21 -23.37
N LYS A 81 42.58 -27.40 -22.48
CA LYS A 81 44.05 -27.24 -22.33
C LYS A 81 44.74 -28.53 -21.89
N THR A 82 44.13 -29.26 -20.96
CA THR A 82 44.63 -30.55 -20.49
C THR A 82 44.61 -31.59 -21.61
N THR A 83 43.52 -31.63 -22.40
CA THR A 83 43.41 -32.49 -23.59
C THR A 83 44.50 -32.13 -24.62
N GLU A 84 44.73 -30.84 -24.87
CA GLU A 84 45.80 -30.36 -25.75
C GLU A 84 47.18 -30.84 -25.28
N GLN A 85 47.48 -30.67 -24.00
CA GLN A 85 48.78 -31.03 -23.43
C GLN A 85 49.04 -32.55 -23.49
N LEU A 86 48.02 -33.36 -23.21
CA LEU A 86 48.09 -34.83 -23.32
C LEU A 86 48.38 -35.29 -24.74
N THR A 87 47.91 -34.56 -25.75
CA THR A 87 48.19 -34.88 -27.16
C THR A 87 49.60 -34.48 -27.61
N LYS A 88 50.25 -33.55 -26.88
CA LYS A 88 51.57 -32.99 -27.23
C LYS A 88 52.75 -33.66 -26.53
N ASP A 89 52.60 -34.15 -25.30
CA ASP A 89 53.73 -34.61 -24.48
C ASP A 89 53.50 -36.02 -23.88
N ASN A 90 54.47 -36.91 -24.03
CA ASN A 90 54.41 -38.34 -23.68
C ASN A 90 55.07 -38.65 -22.31
N SER A 91 55.23 -37.65 -21.45
CA SER A 91 55.90 -37.79 -20.15
C SER A 91 54.98 -38.40 -19.08
N ASN A 92 55.31 -39.61 -18.60
CA ASN A 92 54.47 -40.45 -17.72
C ASN A 92 54.00 -39.80 -16.40
N SER A 93 54.79 -38.91 -15.79
CA SER A 93 54.42 -38.26 -14.52
C SER A 93 53.43 -37.10 -14.70
N THR A 94 53.52 -36.36 -15.80
CA THR A 94 52.59 -35.29 -16.17
C THR A 94 51.24 -35.86 -16.61
N PHE A 95 51.26 -37.02 -17.28
CA PHE A 95 50.08 -37.70 -17.79
C PHE A 95 49.04 -38.04 -16.70
N ASN A 96 49.48 -38.61 -15.56
CA ASN A 96 48.57 -38.98 -14.47
C ASN A 96 47.88 -37.77 -13.82
N PHE A 97 48.60 -36.65 -13.66
CA PHE A 97 48.01 -35.40 -13.15
C PHE A 97 46.99 -34.82 -14.13
N LEU A 98 47.30 -34.82 -15.43
CA LEU A 98 46.39 -34.35 -16.47
C LEU A 98 45.14 -35.24 -16.55
N LEU A 99 45.27 -36.56 -16.42
CA LEU A 99 44.14 -37.47 -16.41
C LEU A 99 43.21 -37.22 -15.22
N TYR A 100 43.76 -36.99 -14.03
CA TYR A 100 42.98 -36.61 -12.84
C TYR A 100 42.14 -35.33 -13.07
N VAL A 101 42.72 -34.30 -13.69
CA VAL A 101 42.02 -33.05 -14.01
C VAL A 101 40.86 -33.27 -14.99
N LEU A 102 40.98 -34.21 -15.93
CA LEU A 102 39.89 -34.55 -16.85
C LEU A 102 38.80 -35.36 -16.15
N GLU A 103 39.16 -36.29 -15.26
CA GLU A 103 38.22 -37.13 -14.51
C GLU A 103 37.40 -36.33 -13.50
N ASP A 104 37.99 -35.33 -12.83
CA ASP A 104 37.31 -34.47 -11.87
C ASP A 104 36.17 -33.64 -12.50
N ASN A 105 36.22 -33.40 -13.83
CA ASN A 105 35.10 -32.79 -14.54
C ASN A 105 33.94 -33.78 -14.76
N THR A 106 33.04 -33.84 -13.79
CA THR A 106 31.83 -34.68 -13.81
C THR A 106 30.54 -33.94 -14.17
N THR A 107 30.57 -32.61 -14.19
CA THR A 107 29.33 -31.80 -14.24
C THR A 107 29.14 -31.04 -15.54
N VAL A 108 30.21 -30.62 -16.21
CA VAL A 108 30.12 -29.76 -17.42
C VAL A 108 30.03 -30.64 -18.67
N PRO A 109 28.92 -30.59 -19.44
CA PRO A 109 28.79 -31.32 -20.70
C PRO A 109 29.73 -30.76 -21.75
N ILE A 110 30.48 -31.64 -22.40
CA ILE A 110 31.48 -31.27 -23.40
C ILE A 110 31.43 -32.18 -24.62
N ILE A 111 31.55 -31.58 -25.80
CA ILE A 111 31.65 -32.27 -27.10
C ILE A 111 32.96 -31.86 -27.75
N LEU A 112 33.77 -32.83 -28.12
CA LEU A 112 34.94 -32.65 -28.98
C LEU A 112 34.53 -32.95 -30.41
N ALA A 113 34.86 -32.06 -31.33
CA ALA A 113 34.64 -32.26 -32.76
C ALA A 113 35.89 -31.89 -33.58
N ASP A 114 36.00 -32.50 -34.76
CA ASP A 114 37.03 -32.17 -35.74
C ASP A 114 36.67 -30.92 -36.58
N GLU A 115 37.55 -30.54 -37.51
CA GLU A 115 37.32 -29.40 -38.43
C GLU A 115 36.12 -29.58 -39.38
N LYS A 116 35.55 -30.79 -39.46
CA LYS A 116 34.37 -31.13 -40.28
C LYS A 116 33.11 -31.29 -39.42
N ASP A 117 33.15 -30.81 -38.17
CA ASP A 117 32.08 -30.95 -37.18
C ASP A 117 31.69 -32.41 -36.86
N GLN A 118 32.59 -33.37 -37.08
CA GLN A 118 32.38 -34.74 -36.65
C GLN A 118 32.75 -34.89 -35.17
N ILE A 119 31.81 -35.39 -34.38
CA ILE A 119 31.97 -35.59 -32.94
C ILE A 119 32.98 -36.73 -32.70
N THR A 120 34.12 -36.40 -32.09
CA THR A 120 35.18 -37.36 -31.76
C THR A 120 35.05 -37.90 -30.33
N ALA A 121 34.55 -37.08 -29.41
CA ALA A 121 34.30 -37.47 -28.03
C ALA A 121 33.19 -36.64 -27.39
N LYS A 122 32.55 -37.23 -26.38
CA LYS A 122 31.41 -36.67 -25.67
C LYS A 122 31.49 -37.08 -24.20
N LYS A 123 31.16 -36.16 -23.29
CA LYS A 123 31.22 -36.42 -21.85
C LYS A 123 30.14 -35.64 -21.09
N ASN A 124 29.67 -36.22 -19.99
CA ASN A 124 28.65 -35.66 -19.08
C ASN A 124 27.29 -35.41 -19.75
N PHE A 125 26.90 -36.31 -20.68
CA PHE A 125 25.54 -36.37 -21.25
C PHE A 125 24.72 -37.50 -20.63
N ASP A 126 23.43 -37.48 -20.94
CA ASP A 126 22.50 -38.53 -20.56
C ASP A 126 22.78 -39.82 -21.38
N PRO A 127 23.09 -40.97 -20.77
CA PRO A 127 23.51 -42.18 -21.48
C PRO A 127 22.49 -42.69 -22.52
N GLU A 128 21.20 -42.43 -22.30
CA GLU A 128 20.15 -42.82 -23.25
C GLU A 128 20.13 -41.90 -24.46
N LYS A 129 20.28 -40.59 -24.24
CA LYS A 129 20.27 -39.58 -25.31
C LYS A 129 21.59 -39.56 -26.09
N GLU A 130 22.67 -40.00 -25.47
CA GLU A 130 24.00 -40.08 -26.07
C GLU A 130 24.07 -41.06 -27.26
N LYS A 131 23.18 -42.07 -27.28
CA LYS A 131 23.08 -43.06 -28.36
C LYS A 131 22.37 -42.51 -29.61
N ASP A 132 21.62 -41.43 -29.47
CA ASP A 132 20.90 -40.79 -30.56
C ASP A 132 21.82 -39.78 -31.28
N GLU A 133 22.27 -40.14 -32.49
CA GLU A 133 23.11 -39.27 -33.32
C GLU A 133 22.42 -37.97 -33.75
N ALA A 134 21.10 -38.00 -33.98
CA ALA A 134 20.35 -36.81 -34.36
C ALA A 134 20.25 -35.84 -33.17
N TYR A 135 20.05 -36.38 -31.97
CA TYR A 135 20.09 -35.60 -30.73
C TYR A 135 21.48 -34.98 -30.51
N MET A 136 22.57 -35.74 -30.66
CA MET A 136 23.93 -35.24 -30.48
C MET A 136 24.32 -34.16 -31.50
N LYS A 137 23.90 -34.29 -32.77
CA LYS A 137 24.09 -33.22 -33.77
C LYS A 137 23.31 -31.95 -33.41
N LYS A 138 22.05 -32.08 -33.00
CA LYS A 138 21.23 -30.95 -32.55
C LYS A 138 21.84 -30.26 -31.33
N GLU A 139 22.37 -31.05 -30.41
CA GLU A 139 23.03 -30.57 -29.21
C GLU A 139 24.32 -29.81 -29.54
N LEU A 140 25.15 -30.33 -30.45
CA LEU A 140 26.34 -29.64 -30.95
C LEU A 140 26.00 -28.27 -31.57
N GLU A 141 24.97 -28.21 -32.41
CA GLU A 141 24.50 -26.94 -33.00
C GLU A 141 24.00 -25.97 -31.92
N LEU A 142 23.30 -26.47 -30.89
CA LEU A 142 22.89 -25.65 -29.75
C LEU A 142 24.10 -25.10 -28.98
N MET A 143 25.12 -25.93 -28.73
CA MET A 143 26.36 -25.49 -28.06
C MET A 143 27.12 -24.43 -28.85
N LYS A 144 27.17 -24.54 -30.18
CA LYS A 144 27.76 -23.52 -31.06
C LYS A 144 27.12 -22.15 -30.89
N THR A 145 25.81 -22.11 -30.64
CA THR A 145 25.08 -20.84 -30.43
C THR A 145 25.26 -20.25 -29.04
N MET A 146 25.62 -21.05 -28.03
CA MET A 146 25.75 -20.60 -26.64
C MET A 146 27.10 -19.97 -26.34
N TYR A 147 28.19 -20.65 -26.72
CA TYR A 147 29.55 -20.23 -26.42
C TYR A 147 30.50 -20.44 -27.59
N PRO A 148 31.51 -19.58 -27.75
CA PRO A 148 32.58 -19.84 -28.71
C PRO A 148 33.35 -21.11 -28.29
N PRO A 149 33.69 -21.99 -29.24
CA PRO A 149 34.44 -23.21 -28.96
C PRO A 149 35.85 -22.89 -28.45
N VAL A 150 36.41 -23.81 -27.68
CA VAL A 150 37.83 -23.77 -27.30
C VAL A 150 38.63 -24.55 -28.33
N GLU A 151 39.56 -23.89 -29.02
CA GLU A 151 40.45 -24.55 -29.99
C GLU A 151 41.52 -25.39 -29.28
N ILE A 152 41.72 -26.62 -29.76
CA ILE A 152 42.72 -27.58 -29.28
C ILE A 152 43.64 -27.95 -30.45
N GLN A 153 44.94 -27.74 -30.30
CA GLN A 153 45.93 -28.17 -31.30
C GLN A 153 46.47 -29.55 -30.95
N VAL A 154 46.05 -30.58 -31.70
CA VAL A 154 46.39 -31.98 -31.40
C VAL A 154 47.77 -32.35 -31.95
N TYR A 155 48.00 -32.09 -33.24
CA TYR A 155 49.29 -32.25 -33.93
C TYR A 155 49.53 -31.04 -34.84
N LYS A 156 50.77 -30.84 -35.31
CA LYS A 156 51.28 -29.64 -36.03
C LYS A 156 50.36 -29.01 -37.11
N THR A 157 49.37 -29.74 -37.61
CA THR A 157 48.43 -29.30 -38.66
C THR A 157 46.94 -29.63 -38.41
N THR A 158 46.56 -30.24 -37.29
CA THR A 158 45.17 -30.69 -37.07
C THR A 158 44.56 -30.00 -35.84
N LYS A 159 43.45 -29.27 -36.06
CA LYS A 159 42.69 -28.65 -34.97
C LYS A 159 41.51 -29.53 -34.55
N GLN A 160 41.16 -29.43 -33.28
CA GLN A 160 39.89 -29.90 -32.74
C GLN A 160 39.22 -28.75 -31.98
N TYR A 161 37.90 -28.82 -31.88
CA TYR A 161 37.09 -27.83 -31.19
C TYR A 161 36.37 -28.48 -30.03
N LEU A 162 36.53 -27.89 -28.84
CA LEU A 162 35.75 -28.25 -27.66
C LEU A 162 34.57 -27.31 -27.51
N TYR A 163 33.38 -27.88 -27.65
CA TYR A 163 32.11 -27.24 -27.36
C TYR A 163 31.67 -27.63 -25.95
N TYR A 164 31.11 -26.68 -25.23
CA TYR A 164 30.63 -26.89 -23.87
C TYR A 164 29.34 -26.10 -23.66
N LYS A 165 28.58 -26.51 -22.64
CA LYS A 165 27.41 -25.76 -22.17
C LYS A 165 27.35 -25.75 -20.65
N ASP A 166 26.46 -24.95 -20.12
CA ASP A 166 26.17 -24.91 -18.68
C ASP A 166 25.74 -26.31 -18.19
N SER A 167 26.10 -26.65 -16.95
CA SER A 167 25.72 -27.94 -16.38
C SER A 167 24.20 -28.09 -16.25
N ARG A 168 23.72 -29.35 -16.23
CA ARG A 168 22.30 -29.64 -15.97
C ARG A 168 21.86 -29.03 -14.64
N VAL A 169 22.69 -29.20 -13.60
CA VAL A 169 22.45 -28.65 -12.28
C VAL A 169 22.36 -27.12 -12.33
N PHE A 170 23.29 -26.45 -13.00
CA PHE A 170 23.21 -24.99 -13.17
C PHE A 170 21.89 -24.56 -13.80
N ASN A 171 21.48 -25.21 -14.90
CA ASN A 171 20.24 -24.87 -15.59
C ASN A 171 18.99 -25.14 -14.73
N ASP A 172 18.96 -26.25 -14.00
CA ASP A 172 17.84 -26.57 -13.10
C ASP A 172 17.71 -25.54 -11.97
N ILE A 173 18.83 -25.17 -11.33
CA ILE A 173 18.82 -24.14 -10.28
C ILE A 173 18.45 -22.78 -10.88
N LYS A 174 18.88 -22.46 -12.11
CA LYS A 174 18.48 -21.23 -12.82
C LYS A 174 16.96 -21.16 -13.02
N LEU A 175 16.33 -22.25 -13.47
CA LEU A 175 14.87 -22.30 -13.63
C LEU A 175 14.14 -22.08 -12.30
N VAL A 176 14.62 -22.71 -11.23
CA VAL A 176 14.09 -22.49 -9.88
C VAL A 176 14.26 -21.04 -9.46
N PHE A 177 15.44 -20.46 -9.69
CA PHE A 177 15.74 -19.07 -9.34
C PHE A 177 14.86 -18.07 -10.10
N ASP A 178 14.67 -18.23 -11.40
CA ASP A 178 13.76 -17.41 -12.20
C ASP A 178 12.33 -17.46 -11.65
N SER A 179 11.89 -18.64 -11.19
CA SER A 179 10.59 -18.80 -10.54
C SER A 179 10.52 -18.08 -9.19
N LEU A 180 11.60 -18.07 -8.41
CA LEU A 180 11.69 -17.34 -7.14
C LEU A 180 11.65 -15.83 -7.35
N ILE A 181 12.30 -15.31 -8.40
CA ILE A 181 12.23 -13.89 -8.76
C ILE A 181 10.80 -13.51 -9.11
N LYS A 182 10.13 -14.28 -9.96
CA LYS A 182 8.73 -14.05 -10.33
C LYS A 182 7.82 -14.08 -9.09
N SER A 183 8.02 -15.07 -8.22
CA SER A 183 7.27 -15.19 -6.97
C SER A 183 7.54 -14.00 -6.04
N PHE A 184 8.78 -13.53 -5.94
CA PHE A 184 9.14 -12.34 -5.18
C PHE A 184 8.39 -11.11 -5.69
N ILE A 185 8.44 -10.84 -6.99
CA ILE A 185 7.76 -9.69 -7.62
C ILE A 185 6.25 -9.75 -7.36
N ALA A 186 5.65 -10.93 -7.49
CA ALA A 186 4.24 -11.14 -7.20
C ALA A 186 3.93 -10.88 -5.71
N GLU A 187 4.76 -11.39 -4.80
CA GLU A 187 4.58 -11.21 -3.36
C GLU A 187 4.70 -9.74 -2.95
N VAL A 188 5.66 -9.00 -3.50
CA VAL A 188 5.81 -7.55 -3.27
C VAL A 188 4.52 -6.80 -3.62
N ALA A 189 3.86 -7.18 -4.71
CA ALA A 189 2.62 -6.56 -5.14
C ALA A 189 1.38 -7.07 -4.37
N VAL A 190 1.32 -8.36 -4.02
CA VAL A 190 0.11 -8.98 -3.43
C VAL A 190 0.08 -8.89 -1.91
N ASN A 191 1.22 -9.11 -1.23
CA ASN A 191 1.33 -9.03 0.24
C ASN A 191 1.51 -7.60 0.76
N SER A 192 1.38 -6.58 -0.11
CA SER A 192 1.37 -5.18 0.34
C SER A 192 0.13 -4.86 1.19
N ALA A 193 -0.91 -5.72 1.17
CA ALA A 193 -2.15 -5.81 1.96
C ALA A 193 -2.97 -4.51 2.16
N GLU A 194 -2.34 -3.42 2.55
CA GLU A 194 -2.93 -2.11 2.83
C GLU A 194 -2.15 -0.97 2.16
N VAL A 195 -0.91 -1.23 1.72
CA VAL A 195 0.00 -0.26 1.11
C VAL A 195 -0.22 -0.25 -0.42
N PRO A 196 -0.53 0.90 -1.03
CA PRO A 196 -0.52 1.05 -2.47
C PRO A 196 0.92 0.94 -2.98
N VAL A 197 1.18 0.01 -3.87
CA VAL A 197 2.52 -0.30 -4.38
C VAL A 197 2.50 -0.40 -5.89
N ILE A 198 3.50 0.19 -6.55
CA ILE A 198 3.74 0.07 -7.98
C ILE A 198 5.20 -0.32 -8.20
N TYR A 199 5.41 -1.46 -8.85
CA TYR A 199 6.73 -1.93 -9.28
C TYR A 199 6.95 -1.60 -10.76
N MET A 200 8.05 -0.90 -11.04
CA MET A 200 8.36 -0.34 -12.35
C MET A 200 9.72 -0.80 -12.86
N ASP A 201 9.88 -0.74 -14.19
CA ASP A 201 11.18 -0.95 -14.82
C ASP A 201 12.16 0.21 -14.56
N ASN A 202 13.40 0.00 -15.01
CA ASN A 202 14.51 0.94 -14.89
C ASN A 202 14.25 2.34 -15.47
N ASN A 203 13.42 2.46 -16.50
CA ASN A 203 13.08 3.72 -17.14
C ASN A 203 11.82 4.37 -16.55
N LYS A 204 11.15 3.72 -15.59
CA LYS A 204 9.88 4.18 -14.99
C LYS A 204 8.77 4.40 -16.01
N THR A 205 8.81 3.70 -17.14
CA THR A 205 7.81 3.82 -18.22
C THR A 205 6.84 2.65 -18.23
N LYS A 206 7.29 1.48 -17.78
CA LYS A 206 6.50 0.25 -17.78
C LYS A 206 6.22 -0.23 -16.37
N VAL A 207 4.94 -0.50 -16.08
CA VAL A 207 4.51 -1.16 -14.84
C VAL A 207 4.77 -2.65 -14.98
N ILE A 208 5.58 -3.20 -14.08
CA ILE A 208 5.85 -4.64 -13.99
C ILE A 208 4.76 -5.32 -13.16
N SER A 209 4.38 -4.71 -12.03
CA SER A 209 3.33 -5.20 -11.15
C SER A 209 2.78 -4.07 -10.28
N PHE A 210 1.57 -4.20 -9.77
CA PHE A 210 0.98 -3.21 -8.86
C PHE A 210 0.06 -3.90 -7.84
N GLY A 211 -0.09 -3.27 -6.67
CA GLY A 211 -0.85 -3.79 -5.54
C GLY A 211 -1.62 -2.68 -4.84
N LYS A 212 -2.90 -2.92 -4.50
CA LYS A 212 -3.77 -1.95 -3.80
C LYS A 212 -3.86 -0.57 -4.48
N VAL A 213 -3.62 -0.53 -5.78
CA VAL A 213 -3.80 0.64 -6.66
C VAL A 213 -4.92 0.32 -7.65
N ASP A 214 -5.83 1.27 -7.86
CA ASP A 214 -6.91 1.12 -8.84
C ASP A 214 -6.33 1.12 -10.26
N SER A 215 -6.64 0.08 -11.04
CA SER A 215 -6.26 -0.04 -12.44
C SER A 215 -6.66 1.18 -13.29
N LEU A 216 -7.77 1.87 -12.95
CA LEU A 216 -8.25 3.06 -13.66
C LEU A 216 -7.38 4.31 -13.40
N SER A 217 -6.59 4.29 -12.33
CA SER A 217 -5.65 5.37 -11.99
C SER A 217 -4.29 5.22 -12.68
N ILE A 218 -4.04 4.09 -13.34
CA ILE A 218 -2.77 3.78 -14.02
C ILE A 218 -2.96 3.40 -15.50
N ASN A 219 -4.18 3.54 -16.04
CA ASN A 219 -4.53 3.10 -17.39
C ASN A 219 -3.99 4.01 -18.51
N THR A 220 -3.54 5.21 -18.18
CA THR A 220 -3.02 6.20 -19.14
C THR A 220 -1.66 6.71 -18.64
N PRO A 221 -0.67 6.96 -19.53
CA PRO A 221 0.64 7.47 -19.12
C PRO A 221 0.59 8.73 -18.25
N GLU A 222 -0.33 9.66 -18.53
CA GLU A 222 -0.52 10.89 -17.73
C GLU A 222 -0.99 10.60 -16.29
N LYS A 223 -1.97 9.69 -16.14
CA LYS A 223 -2.48 9.31 -14.82
C LYS A 223 -1.47 8.51 -14.03
N LEU A 224 -0.72 7.63 -14.70
CA LEU A 224 0.38 6.89 -14.11
C LEU A 224 1.45 7.86 -13.59
N ALA A 225 1.89 8.82 -14.40
CA ALA A 225 2.86 9.85 -13.99
C ALA A 225 2.36 10.62 -12.77
N LYS A 226 1.10 11.08 -12.79
CA LYS A 226 0.47 11.75 -11.64
C LYS A 226 0.45 10.87 -10.39
N LYS A 227 0.15 9.58 -10.53
CA LYS A 227 0.13 8.66 -9.40
C LYS A 227 1.53 8.39 -8.84
N LEU A 228 2.54 8.30 -9.70
CA LEU A 228 3.94 8.14 -9.28
C LEU A 228 4.46 9.39 -8.56
N ASP A 229 4.09 10.59 -9.01
CA ASP A 229 4.38 11.84 -8.31
C ASP A 229 3.72 11.86 -6.92
N GLU A 230 2.46 11.43 -6.82
CA GLU A 230 1.76 11.29 -5.53
C GLU A 230 2.52 10.33 -4.60
N LEU A 231 2.86 9.12 -5.07
CA LEU A 231 3.56 8.12 -4.25
C LEU A 231 4.97 8.59 -3.84
N SER A 232 5.70 9.22 -4.75
CA SER A 232 7.06 9.71 -4.50
C SER A 232 7.11 10.95 -3.60
N SER A 233 6.02 11.72 -3.54
CA SER A 233 5.89 12.83 -2.60
C SER A 233 5.75 12.38 -1.14
N GLU A 234 5.22 11.17 -0.91
CA GLU A 234 5.03 10.61 0.43
C GLU A 234 6.26 9.84 0.92
N ASN A 235 6.85 8.99 0.08
CA ASN A 235 8.02 8.20 0.43
C ASN A 235 9.02 8.12 -0.73
N THR A 236 10.31 8.02 -0.38
CA THR A 236 11.36 7.75 -1.35
C THR A 236 11.16 6.35 -1.96
N PRO A 237 11.13 6.22 -3.31
CA PRO A 237 11.02 4.93 -3.96
C PRO A 237 12.14 3.97 -3.52
N ILE A 238 11.83 2.68 -3.43
CA ILE A 238 12.81 1.63 -3.12
C ILE A 238 13.51 1.24 -4.41
N GLU A 239 14.83 1.30 -4.42
CA GLU A 239 15.66 0.88 -5.55
C GLU A 239 15.97 -0.61 -5.43
N ILE A 240 15.65 -1.35 -6.49
CA ILE A 240 15.75 -2.80 -6.56
C ILE A 240 16.71 -3.18 -7.68
N ASP A 241 17.95 -3.44 -7.31
CA ASP A 241 18.94 -4.06 -8.19
C ASP A 241 18.92 -5.58 -7.97
N LEU A 242 18.59 -6.33 -9.02
CA LEU A 242 18.56 -7.80 -8.99
C LEU A 242 19.87 -8.45 -9.51
N GLY A 243 20.91 -7.66 -9.80
CA GLY A 243 22.21 -8.14 -10.26
C GLY A 243 22.35 -8.30 -11.77
N GLU A 244 21.32 -7.96 -12.56
CA GLU A 244 21.35 -8.01 -14.03
C GLU A 244 21.80 -6.69 -14.67
N GLY A 245 22.29 -5.72 -13.87
CA GLY A 245 22.68 -4.39 -14.35
C GLY A 245 21.50 -3.46 -14.65
N THR A 246 20.30 -3.81 -14.21
CA THR A 246 19.10 -2.95 -14.26
C THR A 246 18.60 -2.65 -12.86
N ILE A 247 18.27 -1.38 -12.58
CA ILE A 247 17.74 -0.94 -11.30
C ILE A 247 16.26 -0.66 -11.47
N ASN A 248 15.41 -1.53 -10.95
CA ASN A 248 13.96 -1.34 -10.96
C ASN A 248 13.51 -0.54 -9.74
N TYR A 249 12.32 0.05 -9.80
CA TYR A 249 11.83 0.94 -8.74
C TYR A 249 10.51 0.47 -8.16
N ILE A 250 10.38 0.49 -6.83
CA ILE A 250 9.12 0.28 -6.13
C ILE A 250 8.65 1.61 -5.53
N PHE A 251 7.52 2.10 -6.01
CA PHE A 251 6.82 3.26 -5.46
C PHE A 251 5.78 2.79 -4.45
N TYR A 252 5.73 3.42 -3.28
CA TYR A 252 4.79 3.06 -2.21
C TYR A 252 4.40 4.29 -1.38
N ALA A 253 3.18 4.29 -0.87
CA ALA A 253 2.64 5.37 -0.03
C ALA A 253 2.06 4.83 1.28
N GLN A 254 1.57 5.71 2.13
CA GLN A 254 0.76 5.31 3.28
C GLN A 254 -0.52 4.60 2.80
N SER A 255 -1.11 3.76 3.66
CA SER A 255 -2.37 3.11 3.29
C SER A 255 -3.49 4.14 3.14
N ASN A 256 -4.53 3.76 2.39
CA ASN A 256 -5.74 4.57 2.31
C ASN A 256 -6.44 4.70 3.68
N LEU A 257 -6.31 3.68 4.55
CA LEU A 257 -6.88 3.66 5.89
C LEU A 257 -6.22 4.72 6.78
N LEU A 258 -4.90 4.87 6.69
CA LEU A 258 -4.14 5.88 7.41
C LEU A 258 -4.62 7.29 7.06
N THR A 259 -4.81 7.53 5.77
CA THR A 259 -5.31 8.80 5.26
C THR A 259 -6.72 9.08 5.79
N GLN A 260 -7.61 8.08 5.81
CA GLN A 260 -8.97 8.23 6.36
C GLN A 260 -8.96 8.51 7.87
N LEU A 261 -8.11 7.81 8.63
CA LEU A 261 -7.97 8.01 10.08
C LEU A 261 -7.52 9.44 10.41
N LYS A 262 -6.67 10.05 9.59
CA LYS A 262 -6.24 11.44 9.78
C LYS A 262 -7.41 12.44 9.67
N TYR A 263 -8.42 12.15 8.85
CA TYR A 263 -9.59 13.01 8.69
C TYR A 263 -10.70 12.77 9.72
N TYR A 264 -10.69 11.61 10.39
CA TYR A 264 -11.72 11.21 11.35
C TYR A 264 -12.01 12.27 12.44
N PRO A 265 -11.01 12.90 13.09
CA PRO A 265 -11.27 13.92 14.11
C PRO A 265 -12.08 15.12 13.58
N TYR A 266 -11.86 15.54 12.33
CA TYR A 266 -12.58 16.66 11.72
C TYR A 266 -14.05 16.32 11.47
N VAL A 267 -14.32 15.10 11.01
CA VAL A 267 -15.71 14.60 10.85
C VAL A 267 -16.41 14.58 12.20
N GLN A 268 -15.74 14.12 13.26
CA GLN A 268 -16.28 14.11 14.62
C GLN A 268 -16.62 15.53 15.12
N PHE A 269 -15.75 16.52 14.89
CA PHE A 269 -16.06 17.93 15.19
C PHE A 269 -17.28 18.42 14.42
N GLY A 270 -17.44 18.03 13.15
CA GLY A 270 -18.62 18.36 12.35
C GLY A 270 -19.90 17.78 12.96
N VAL A 271 -19.89 16.50 13.37
CA VAL A 271 -21.03 15.84 14.02
C VAL A 271 -21.37 16.51 15.35
N ILE A 272 -20.39 16.80 16.20
CA ILE A 272 -20.61 17.50 17.47
C ILE A 272 -21.18 18.91 17.22
N GLY A 273 -20.64 19.64 16.25
CA GLY A 273 -21.14 20.95 15.86
C GLY A 273 -22.59 20.91 15.40
N LEU A 274 -22.96 19.91 14.60
CA LEU A 274 -24.35 19.68 14.17
C LEU A 274 -25.27 19.40 15.36
N PHE A 275 -24.85 18.55 16.29
CA PHE A 275 -25.62 18.27 17.51
C PHE A 275 -25.80 19.51 18.39
N LEU A 276 -24.75 20.32 18.55
CA LEU A 276 -24.84 21.58 19.31
C LEU A 276 -25.77 22.60 18.64
N LEU A 277 -25.79 22.66 17.30
CA LEU A 277 -26.70 23.52 16.55
C LEU A 277 -28.16 23.09 16.74
N ILE A 278 -28.45 21.79 16.62
CA ILE A 278 -29.79 21.24 16.86
C ILE A 278 -30.22 21.51 18.31
N ALA A 279 -29.34 21.25 19.28
CA ALA A 279 -29.61 21.50 20.70
C ALA A 279 -29.90 23.00 20.97
N TYR A 280 -29.14 23.91 20.33
CA TYR A 280 -29.37 25.34 20.44
C TYR A 280 -30.74 25.75 19.88
N ILE A 281 -31.13 25.25 18.71
CA ILE A 281 -32.45 25.54 18.11
C ILE A 281 -33.58 25.03 19.01
N LEU A 282 -33.50 23.78 19.48
CA LEU A 282 -34.51 23.21 20.39
C LEU A 282 -34.60 23.99 21.70
N PHE A 283 -33.47 24.36 22.29
CA PHE A 283 -33.46 25.14 23.53
C PHE A 283 -34.02 26.56 23.32
N SER A 284 -33.66 27.21 22.21
CA SER A 284 -34.13 28.55 21.86
C SER A 284 -35.65 28.56 21.64
N THR A 285 -36.16 27.60 20.86
CA THR A 285 -37.60 27.44 20.61
C THR A 285 -38.38 27.13 21.88
N ALA A 286 -37.88 26.22 22.72
CA ALA A 286 -38.51 25.90 24.01
C ALA A 286 -38.56 27.13 24.94
N ARG A 287 -37.48 27.91 25.03
CA ARG A 287 -37.44 29.11 25.87
C ARG A 287 -38.38 30.20 25.38
N LYS A 288 -38.51 30.37 24.06
CA LYS A 288 -39.48 31.28 23.46
C LYS A 288 -40.91 30.83 23.78
N ALA A 289 -41.21 29.54 23.65
CA ALA A 289 -42.53 28.99 23.97
C ALA A 289 -42.89 29.15 25.46
N GLU A 290 -41.94 28.94 26.39
CA GLU A 290 -42.15 29.21 27.83
C GLU A 290 -42.51 30.69 28.06
N GLN A 291 -41.82 31.61 27.39
CA GLN A 291 -42.11 33.03 27.50
C GLN A 291 -43.50 33.37 26.93
N ASP A 292 -43.82 32.89 25.73
CA ASP A 292 -45.12 33.10 25.08
C ASP A 292 -46.28 32.57 25.93
N GLN A 293 -46.11 31.41 26.60
CA GLN A 293 -47.08 30.88 27.56
C GLN A 293 -47.29 31.80 28.78
N VAL A 294 -46.21 32.37 29.31
CA VAL A 294 -46.30 33.33 30.42
C VAL A 294 -47.03 34.60 29.97
N TRP A 295 -46.76 35.11 28.76
CA TRP A 295 -47.47 36.25 28.20
C TRP A 295 -48.97 35.97 28.03
N VAL A 296 -49.35 34.83 27.45
CA VAL A 296 -50.76 34.43 27.32
C VAL A 296 -51.43 34.31 28.70
N GLY A 297 -50.73 33.72 29.68
CA GLY A 297 -51.22 33.62 31.05
C GLY A 297 -51.44 34.98 31.71
N MET A 298 -50.46 35.89 31.58
CA MET A 298 -50.57 37.26 32.08
C MET A 298 -51.71 38.03 31.40
N SER A 299 -51.83 37.95 30.07
CA SER A 299 -52.93 38.60 29.35
C SER A 299 -54.29 38.09 29.80
N LYS A 300 -54.43 36.77 30.05
CA LYS A 300 -55.69 36.19 30.55
C LYS A 300 -56.02 36.69 31.97
N GLU A 301 -55.02 36.74 32.85
CA GLU A 301 -55.18 37.24 34.22
C GLU A 301 -55.50 38.74 34.22
N THR A 302 -54.80 39.55 33.44
CA THR A 302 -55.07 40.99 33.29
C THR A 302 -56.46 41.25 32.72
N ALA A 303 -56.89 40.49 31.70
CA ALA A 303 -58.24 40.61 31.16
C ALA A 303 -59.30 40.29 32.23
N HIS A 304 -59.06 39.29 33.08
CA HIS A 304 -59.94 38.96 34.19
C HIS A 304 -59.94 40.06 35.28
N GLN A 305 -58.77 40.56 35.65
CA GLN A 305 -58.60 41.62 36.64
C GLN A 305 -59.19 42.96 36.20
N LEU A 306 -59.13 43.30 34.91
CA LEU A 306 -59.77 44.50 34.36
C LEU A 306 -61.27 44.32 34.13
N GLY A 307 -61.74 43.09 33.84
CA GLY A 307 -63.15 42.82 33.59
C GLY A 307 -64.06 43.04 34.80
N THR A 308 -63.58 42.75 36.02
CA THR A 308 -64.34 42.93 37.27
C THR A 308 -64.67 44.40 37.60
N PRO A 309 -63.68 45.32 37.64
CA PRO A 309 -63.96 46.73 37.85
C PRO A 309 -64.76 47.34 36.68
N LEU A 310 -64.49 46.94 35.43
CA LEU A 310 -65.26 47.37 34.27
C LEU A 310 -66.75 47.01 34.39
N SER A 311 -67.05 45.76 34.75
CA SER A 311 -68.42 45.29 34.99
C SER A 311 -69.08 46.05 36.14
N SER A 312 -68.31 46.42 37.16
CA SER A 312 -68.81 47.21 38.29
C SER A 312 -69.15 48.65 37.87
N LEU A 313 -68.32 49.28 37.04
CA LEU A 313 -68.58 50.62 36.49
C LEU A 313 -69.82 50.65 35.58
N LEU A 314 -69.97 49.63 34.72
CA LEU A 314 -71.17 49.47 33.88
C LEU A 314 -72.43 49.30 34.73
N ALA A 315 -72.37 48.51 35.82
CA ALA A 315 -73.47 48.34 36.75
C ALA A 315 -73.84 49.65 37.47
N TRP A 316 -72.85 50.45 37.88
CA TRP A 316 -73.08 51.78 38.43
C TRP A 316 -73.72 52.72 37.40
N ASN A 317 -73.27 52.69 36.13
CA ASN A 317 -73.85 53.52 35.07
C ASN A 317 -75.33 53.18 34.82
N GLU A 318 -75.67 51.88 34.78
CA GLU A 318 -77.06 51.43 34.62
C GLU A 318 -77.92 51.80 35.85
N HIS A 319 -77.35 51.75 37.07
CA HIS A 319 -78.05 52.18 38.27
C HIS A 319 -78.37 53.69 38.25
N LEU A 320 -77.41 54.53 37.84
CA LEU A 320 -77.60 55.98 37.72
C LEU A 320 -78.68 56.34 36.68
N LYS A 321 -78.75 55.57 35.59
CA LYS A 321 -79.84 55.67 34.60
C LYS A 321 -81.21 55.41 35.21
N GLY A 322 -81.32 54.43 36.11
CA GLY A 322 -82.54 54.15 36.86
C GLY A 322 -82.93 55.21 37.89
N LEU A 323 -81.97 56.03 38.36
CA LEU A 323 -82.18 57.12 39.32
C LEU A 323 -82.55 58.46 38.67
N GLY A 324 -82.58 58.55 37.33
CA GLY A 324 -83.02 59.74 36.60
C GLY A 324 -81.94 60.81 36.40
N VAL A 325 -80.65 60.44 36.41
CA VAL A 325 -79.53 61.33 36.07
C VAL A 325 -79.55 61.66 34.57
N ASP A 326 -79.05 62.84 34.20
CA ASP A 326 -79.02 63.32 32.81
C ASP A 326 -78.35 62.30 31.86
N LEU A 327 -79.04 62.01 30.75
CA LEU A 327 -78.64 61.00 29.78
C LEU A 327 -77.33 61.38 29.08
N GLU A 328 -77.03 62.67 28.95
CA GLU A 328 -75.79 63.15 28.33
C GLU A 328 -74.56 62.77 29.17
N ILE A 329 -74.64 62.89 30.49
CA ILE A 329 -73.56 62.52 31.42
C ILE A 329 -73.34 61.01 31.45
N ILE A 330 -74.41 60.22 31.45
CA ILE A 330 -74.37 58.75 31.43
C ILE A 330 -73.70 58.25 30.15
N ASN A 331 -73.98 58.91 29.02
CA ASN A 331 -73.46 58.52 27.72
C ASN A 331 -71.96 58.85 27.58
N GLU A 332 -71.53 60.01 28.08
CA GLU A 332 -70.10 60.35 28.17
C GLU A 332 -69.35 59.37 29.09
N MET A 333 -69.89 59.05 30.27
CA MET A 333 -69.29 58.05 31.16
C MET A 333 -69.24 56.66 30.54
N GLN A 334 -70.21 56.28 29.71
CA GLN A 334 -70.19 55.02 28.98
C GLN A 334 -69.10 54.98 27.91
N ASN A 335 -68.90 56.09 27.20
CA ASN A 335 -67.85 56.24 26.19
C ASN A 335 -66.44 56.24 26.78
N ASP A 336 -66.26 56.70 28.02
CA ASP A 336 -64.95 56.66 28.70
C ASP A 336 -64.58 55.27 29.24
N VAL A 337 -65.60 54.42 29.48
CA VAL A 337 -65.44 53.07 30.04
C VAL A 337 -65.25 52.01 28.95
N MET A 338 -65.83 52.21 27.77
CA MET A 338 -65.87 51.24 26.66
C MET A 338 -64.91 51.65 25.53
#